data_AF-A0A9D1LYL5-F1
#
_entry.id   AF-A0A9D1LYL5-F1
#
_cell.length_a   1.000
_cell.length_b   1.000
_cell.length_c   1.000
_cell.angle_alpha   90.00
_cell.angle_beta   90.00
_cell.angle_gamma   90.00
#
_symmetry.space_group_name_H-M   'P 1'
#
loop_
_entity.id
_entity.type
_entity.pdbx_description
1 polymer ?
#
loop_
_entity_poly.entity_id
_entity_poly.type
_entity_poly.pdbx_seq_one_letter_code
_entity_poly.pdbx_strand_id
1 'polypeptide(L)'
;MKCLSELPQGYRRILSLDLQKDKKLALRINIAALAVAAVMGIIAGVVTTREYFLYFDIVKIIIIFAGMFIYLVLHELVHGMAMKFFGSKTVKYGFSLLYAYAGSKDYFNKNMYIVT
;
A
#
# COMPACT_ATOMS: atom_id res chain seq x y z
N MET A 1 20.36 -3.87 9.98
CA MET A 1 20.83 -3.51 8.62
C MET A 1 20.30 -2.11 8.29
N LYS A 2 21.05 -1.27 7.59
CA LYS A 2 20.62 0.11 7.23
C LYS A 2 20.39 0.22 5.72
N CYS A 3 19.55 1.16 5.30
CA CYS A 3 19.38 1.49 3.89
C CYS A 3 20.66 2.11 3.32
N LEU A 4 20.80 2.06 2.01
CA LEU A 4 21.96 2.59 1.29
C LEU A 4 21.55 3.82 0.48
N SER A 5 22.33 4.89 0.51
CA SER A 5 22.06 6.05 -0.35
C SER A 5 22.54 5.85 -1.78
N GLU A 6 23.49 4.95 -2.00
CA GLU A 6 24.00 4.57 -3.32
C GLU A 6 24.12 3.04 -3.42
N LEU A 7 23.89 2.51 -4.62
CA LEU A 7 24.04 1.08 -4.86
C LEU A 7 25.53 0.70 -4.93
N PRO A 8 25.91 -0.50 -4.46
CA PRO A 8 27.29 -0.97 -4.58
C PRO A 8 27.74 -1.06 -6.04
N GLN A 9 29.05 -1.01 -6.25
CA GLN A 9 29.65 -1.10 -7.58
C GLN A 9 29.26 -2.43 -8.27
N GLY A 10 28.89 -2.36 -9.55
CA GLY A 10 28.46 -3.51 -10.35
C GLY A 10 26.96 -3.80 -10.33
N TYR A 11 26.18 -3.09 -9.51
CA TYR A 11 24.71 -3.19 -9.56
C TYR A 11 24.16 -2.50 -10.81
N ARG A 12 23.21 -3.16 -11.48
CA ARG A 12 22.47 -2.61 -12.62
C ARG A 12 20.97 -2.69 -12.39
N ARG A 13 20.24 -1.73 -12.92
CA ARG A 13 18.77 -1.76 -12.94
C ARG A 13 18.30 -2.89 -13.86
N ILE A 14 17.50 -3.80 -13.34
CA ILE A 14 16.93 -4.92 -14.10
C ILE A 14 15.48 -4.61 -14.51
N LEU A 15 14.74 -3.94 -13.64
CA LEU A 15 13.33 -3.60 -13.84
C LEU A 15 13.01 -2.25 -13.20
N SER A 16 12.12 -1.50 -13.82
CA SER A 16 11.54 -0.27 -13.27
C SER A 16 10.04 -0.32 -13.50
N LEU A 17 9.26 -0.24 -12.43
CA LEU A 17 7.81 -0.17 -12.50
C LEU A 17 7.40 1.28 -12.25
N ASP A 18 6.79 1.92 -13.24
CA ASP A 18 6.27 3.28 -13.14
C ASP A 18 4.79 3.24 -13.51
N LEU A 19 3.94 3.10 -12.49
CA LEU A 19 2.49 3.00 -12.65
C LEU A 19 1.84 4.34 -13.03
N GLN A 20 2.55 5.45 -12.89
CA GLN A 20 2.06 6.75 -13.33
C GLN A 20 2.21 6.92 -14.83
N LYS A 21 3.33 6.46 -15.40
CA LYS A 21 3.58 6.51 -16.84
C LYS A 21 2.94 5.35 -17.60
N ASP A 22 3.01 4.14 -17.06
CA ASP A 22 2.45 2.95 -17.71
C ASP A 22 1.03 2.65 -17.23
N LYS A 23 0.06 3.29 -17.90
CA LYS A 23 -1.37 3.10 -17.64
C LYS A 23 -1.85 1.67 -17.90
N LYS A 24 -1.22 0.92 -18.81
CA LYS A 24 -1.61 -0.47 -19.12
C LYS A 24 -1.20 -1.39 -17.96
N LEU A 25 0.00 -1.21 -17.44
CA LEU A 25 0.46 -1.92 -16.24
C LEU A 25 -0.42 -1.56 -15.04
N ALA A 26 -0.69 -0.28 -14.81
CA ALA A 26 -1.58 0.18 -13.74
C ALA A 26 -2.98 -0.45 -13.83
N LEU A 27 -3.57 -0.51 -15.03
CA LEU A 27 -4.87 -1.16 -15.25
C LEU A 27 -4.82 -2.66 -14.91
N ARG A 28 -3.78 -3.38 -15.34
CA ARG A 28 -3.62 -4.81 -15.04
C ARG A 28 -3.55 -5.06 -13.53
N ILE A 29 -2.78 -4.24 -12.81
CA ILE A 29 -2.66 -4.35 -11.35
C ILE A 29 -4.01 -4.07 -10.68
N ASN A 30 -4.74 -3.03 -11.11
CA ASN A 30 -6.05 -2.73 -10.56
C ASN A 30 -7.08 -3.84 -10.82
N ILE A 31 -7.08 -4.44 -12.01
CA ILE A 31 -7.94 -5.60 -12.32
C ILE A 31 -7.59 -6.78 -11.41
N ALA A 32 -6.30 -7.06 -11.21
CA ALA A 32 -5.85 -8.11 -10.30
C ALA A 32 -6.27 -7.83 -8.85
N ALA A 33 -6.13 -6.58 -8.39
CA ALA A 33 -6.59 -6.16 -7.07
C ALA A 33 -8.10 -6.32 -6.90
N LEU A 34 -8.90 -5.98 -7.92
CA LEU A 34 -10.35 -6.18 -7.92
C LEU A 34 -10.70 -7.67 -7.82
N ALA A 35 -9.99 -8.54 -8.53
CA ALA A 35 -10.19 -9.98 -8.46
C ALA A 35 -9.91 -10.52 -7.04
N VAL A 36 -8.81 -10.07 -6.40
CA VAL A 36 -8.51 -10.42 -5.00
C VAL A 36 -9.60 -9.91 -4.06
N ALA A 37 -10.04 -8.66 -4.23
CA ALA A 37 -11.12 -8.07 -3.43
C ALA A 37 -12.43 -8.87 -3.56
N ALA A 38 -12.78 -9.31 -4.77
CA ALA A 38 -13.97 -10.13 -5.02
C ALA A 38 -13.87 -11.49 -4.31
N VAL A 39 -12.73 -12.17 -4.41
CA VAL A 39 -12.50 -13.45 -3.70
C VAL A 39 -12.61 -13.26 -2.20
N MET A 40 -11.96 -12.24 -1.65
CA MET A 40 -12.05 -11.93 -0.21
C MET A 40 -13.48 -11.57 0.22
N GLY A 41 -14.24 -10.86 -0.63
CA GLY A 41 -15.65 -10.55 -0.39
C GLY A 41 -16.54 -11.79 -0.35
N ILE A 42 -16.31 -12.76 -1.25
CA ILE A 42 -17.02 -14.05 -1.24
C ILE A 42 -16.70 -14.81 0.06
N ILE A 43 -15.42 -14.92 0.43
CA ILE A 43 -15.00 -15.57 1.68
C ILE A 43 -15.66 -14.90 2.89
N ALA A 44 -15.62 -13.56 2.95
CA ALA A 44 -16.27 -12.81 4.01
C ALA A 44 -17.78 -13.09 4.09
N GLY A 45 -18.46 -13.16 2.94
CA GLY A 45 -19.89 -13.49 2.85
C GLY A 45 -20.24 -14.92 3.27
N VAL A 46 -19.33 -15.88 3.11
CA VAL A 46 -19.51 -17.27 3.57
C VAL A 46 -19.22 -17.42 5.07
N VAL A 47 -18.20 -16.73 5.58
CA VAL A 47 -17.75 -16.83 6.98
C VAL A 47 -18.62 -16.00 7.93
N THR A 48 -19.23 -14.92 7.42
CA THR A 48 -20.03 -13.99 8.23
C THR A 48 -21.50 -14.39 8.21
N THR A 49 -22.20 -14.27 9.35
CA THR A 49 -23.64 -14.54 9.40
C THR A 49 -24.43 -13.44 8.68
N ARG A 50 -25.52 -13.83 8.02
CA ARG A 50 -26.37 -12.96 7.19
C ARG A 50 -26.92 -11.73 7.93
N GLU A 51 -27.00 -11.79 9.26
CA GLU A 51 -27.48 -10.70 10.12
C GLU A 51 -26.55 -9.47 10.13
N TYR A 52 -25.24 -9.65 9.99
CA TYR A 52 -24.30 -8.51 9.91
C TYR A 52 -24.38 -7.78 8.58
N PHE A 53 -24.74 -8.47 7.48
CA PHE A 53 -24.84 -7.89 6.14
C PHE A 53 -26.09 -7.02 5.95
N LEU A 54 -27.18 -7.30 6.69
CA LEU A 54 -28.43 -6.55 6.59
C LEU A 54 -28.51 -5.35 7.56
N TYR A 55 -27.56 -5.23 8.49
CA TYR A 55 -27.48 -4.14 9.48
C TYR A 55 -26.40 -3.11 9.10
N PHE A 56 -26.32 -2.75 7.81
CA PHE A 56 -25.51 -1.61 7.35
C PHE A 56 -26.39 -0.38 7.24
N ASP A 57 -26.52 0.34 8.35
CA ASP A 57 -27.07 1.69 8.36
C ASP A 57 -26.06 2.67 7.69
N ILE A 58 -26.57 3.73 7.07
CA ILE A 58 -25.78 4.80 6.42
C ILE A 58 -24.71 5.33 7.37
N VAL A 59 -25.02 5.46 8.66
CA VAL A 59 -24.08 5.90 9.69
C VAL A 59 -22.87 4.95 9.79
N LYS A 60 -23.10 3.63 9.75
CA LYS A 60 -22.01 2.64 9.82
C LYS A 60 -21.15 2.66 8.57
N ILE A 61 -21.76 2.87 7.40
CA ILE A 61 -21.04 3.02 6.14
C ILE A 61 -20.09 4.22 6.22
N ILE A 62 -20.58 5.37 6.69
CA ILE A 62 -19.76 6.57 6.87
C ILE A 62 -18.60 6.31 7.83
N ILE A 63 -18.86 5.64 8.96
CA ILE A 63 -17.82 5.29 9.95
C ILE A 63 -16.75 4.39 9.33
N ILE A 64 -17.13 3.40 8.51
CA ILE A 64 -16.18 2.50 7.85
C ILE A 64 -15.29 3.27 6.87
N PHE A 65 -15.86 4.13 6.03
CA PHE A 65 -15.08 4.94 5.09
C PHE A 65 -14.15 5.91 5.81
N ALA A 66 -14.63 6.57 6.87
CA ALA A 66 -13.80 7.43 7.71
C ALA A 66 -12.66 6.65 8.37
N GLY A 67 -12.96 5.47 8.93
CA GLY A 67 -11.98 4.57 9.54
C GLY A 67 -10.95 4.06 8.53
N MET A 68 -11.36 3.70 7.32
CA MET A 68 -10.46 3.32 6.22
C MET A 68 -9.52 4.46 5.84
N PHE A 69 -10.03 5.69 5.76
CA PHE A 69 -9.20 6.86 5.46
C PHE A 69 -8.15 7.11 6.55
N ILE A 70 -8.57 7.07 7.82
CA ILE A 70 -7.65 7.19 8.97
C ILE A 70 -6.61 6.07 8.93
N TYR A 71 -7.06 4.83 8.70
CA TYR A 71 -6.18 3.67 8.59
C TYR A 71 -5.16 3.83 7.46
N LEU A 72 -5.55 4.32 6.28
CA LEU A 72 -4.63 4.59 5.17
C LEU A 72 -3.54 5.58 5.58
N VAL A 73 -3.90 6.67 6.25
CA VAL A 73 -2.91 7.65 6.73
C VAL A 73 -1.97 7.01 7.75
N LEU A 74 -2.51 6.26 8.72
CA LEU A 74 -1.70 5.55 9.71
C LEU A 74 -0.78 4.49 9.07
N HIS A 75 -1.26 3.80 8.04
CA HIS A 75 -0.52 2.79 7.30
C HIS A 75 0.72 3.40 6.65
N GLU A 76 0.54 4.50 5.89
CA GLU A 76 1.67 5.21 5.29
C GLU A 76 2.63 5.78 6.34
N LEU A 77 2.13 6.24 7.49
CA LEU A 77 2.98 6.71 8.59
C LEU A 77 3.85 5.58 9.16
N VAL A 78 3.31 4.37 9.32
CA VAL A 78 4.09 3.19 9.75
C VAL A 78 5.18 2.88 8.73
N HIS A 79 4.86 2.91 7.44
CA HIS A 79 5.85 2.73 6.38
C HIS A 79 6.97 3.79 6.46
N GLY A 80 6.62 5.06 6.61
CA GLY A 80 7.60 6.13 6.77
C GLY A 80 8.43 6.04 8.05
N MET A 81 7.84 5.59 9.17
CA MET A 81 8.56 5.31 10.41
C MET A 81 9.53 4.15 10.25
N ALA A 82 9.11 3.06 9.59
CA ALA A 82 9.97 1.93 9.28
C ALA A 82 11.14 2.35 8.39
N MET A 83 10.90 3.20 7.37
CA MET A 83 11.97 3.73 6.52
C MET A 83 12.99 4.55 7.33
N LYS A 84 12.52 5.42 8.23
CA LYS A 84 13.39 6.18 9.14
C LYS A 84 14.19 5.28 10.08
N PHE A 85 13.55 4.24 10.62
CA PHE A 85 14.21 3.25 11.48
C PHE A 85 15.34 2.51 10.74
N PHE A 86 15.14 2.20 9.46
CA PHE A 86 16.19 1.62 8.61
C PHE A 86 17.25 2.64 8.16
N GLY A 87 17.14 3.92 8.52
CA GLY A 87 18.15 4.94 8.30
C GLY A 87 17.90 5.86 7.10
N SER A 88 16.71 5.80 6.49
CA SER A 88 16.34 6.66 5.37
C SER A 88 16.26 8.10 5.80
N LYS A 89 16.97 8.98 5.09
CA LYS A 89 16.96 10.43 5.35
C LYS A 89 15.94 11.17 4.49
N THR A 90 15.39 10.50 3.47
CA THR A 90 14.59 11.13 2.42
C THR A 90 13.16 10.61 2.31
N VAL A 91 12.53 10.30 3.46
CA VAL A 91 11.12 9.88 3.49
C VAL A 91 10.21 11.02 3.04
N LYS A 92 9.42 10.75 2.00
CA LYS A 92 8.40 11.63 1.46
C LYS A 92 7.07 10.91 1.47
N TYR A 93 6.03 11.63 1.87
CA TYR A 93 4.66 11.17 1.76
C TYR A 93 4.02 11.84 0.55
N GLY A 94 3.22 11.09 -0.18
CA GLY A 94 2.41 11.59 -1.27
C GLY A 94 1.02 11.00 -1.19
N PHE A 95 0.05 11.79 -1.64
CA PHE A 95 -1.32 11.35 -1.79
C PHE A 95 -1.78 11.71 -3.19
N SER A 96 -2.15 10.69 -3.95
CA SER A 96 -2.96 10.83 -5.16
C SER A 96 -4.37 10.37 -4.81
N LEU A 97 -5.38 10.95 -5.45
CA LEU A 97 -6.80 10.65 -5.18
C LEU A 97 -7.12 9.13 -5.15
N LEU A 98 -6.33 8.33 -5.86
CA LEU A 98 -6.50 6.88 -5.98
C LEU A 98 -5.50 6.05 -5.14
N TYR A 99 -4.46 6.64 -4.58
CA TYR A 99 -3.46 5.93 -3.78
C TYR A 99 -2.65 6.89 -2.88
N ALA A 100 -2.40 6.47 -1.65
CA ALA A 100 -1.41 7.07 -0.78
C ALA A 100 -0.08 6.34 -0.94
N TYR A 101 1.04 7.01 -0.67
CA TYR A 101 2.34 6.37 -0.64
C TYR A 101 3.34 7.07 0.28
N ALA A 102 4.13 6.28 0.99
CA ALA A 102 5.40 6.66 1.58
C ALA A 102 6.54 6.16 0.69
N GLY A 103 7.48 7.04 0.35
CA GLY A 103 8.61 6.69 -0.51
C GLY A 103 9.89 7.36 -0.07
N SER A 104 11.03 6.78 -0.46
CA SER A 104 12.36 7.33 -0.25
C SER A 104 13.23 7.17 -1.49
N LYS A 105 14.27 8.00 -1.62
CA LYS A 105 15.30 7.85 -2.65
C LYS A 105 16.39 6.84 -2.26
N ASP A 106 16.44 6.44 -0.99
CA ASP A 106 17.39 5.47 -0.48
C ASP A 106 17.00 4.04 -0.92
N TYR A 107 18.01 3.17 -1.05
CA TYR A 107 17.86 1.78 -1.47
C TYR A 107 17.68 0.86 -0.27
N PHE A 108 16.66 0.00 -0.35
CA PHE A 108 16.30 -0.96 0.69
C PHE A 108 16.56 -2.39 0.22
N ASN A 109 17.03 -3.24 1.15
CA ASN A 109 17.13 -4.67 0.90
C ASN A 109 15.74 -5.32 0.93
N LYS A 110 15.60 -6.50 0.31
CA LYS A 110 14.33 -7.22 0.19
C LYS A 110 13.56 -7.36 1.52
N ASN A 111 14.27 -7.65 2.62
CA ASN A 111 13.65 -7.80 3.93
C ASN A 111 13.11 -6.47 4.50
N MET A 112 13.77 -5.35 4.20
CA MET A 112 13.31 -4.03 4.63
C MET A 112 12.08 -3.61 3.81
N TYR A 113 12.11 -3.88 2.50
CA TYR A 113 11.02 -3.56 1.56
C TYR A 113 9.70 -4.28 1.88
N ILE A 114 9.72 -5.39 2.61
CA ILE A 114 8.48 -6.06 3.04
C ILE A 114 7.79 -5.26 4.17
N VAL A 115 8.57 -4.50 4.95
CA VAL A 115 8.11 -3.76 6.12
C VAL A 115 7.83 -2.29 5.80
N THR A 116 8.55 -1.73 4.81
CA THR A 116 8.44 -0.34 4.34
C THR A 116 7.66 -0.21 3.06
#